data_AF-A0A2S9GJP0-F1
#
_entry.id   AF-A0A2S9GJP0-F1
#
_cell.length_a   1.000
_cell.length_b   1.000
_cell.length_c   1.000
_cell.angle_alpha   90.00
_cell.angle_beta   90.00
_cell.angle_gamma   90.00
#
_symmetry.space_group_name_H-M   'P 1'
#
loop_
_entity.id
_entity.type
_entity.pdbx_description
1 polymer ?
#
loop_
_entity_poly.entity_id
_entity_poly.type
_entity_poly.pdbx_seq_one_letter_code
_entity_poly.pdbx_strand_id
1 'polypeptide(L)'
;GASPMPLPLLRAALKAWPDTDFMQAYGLTEVCGVISHLLPEAHRDPGKEERLSSAGTLVPHAEVRVVDPDTLKDMPEGEQGELW
;
A
#
# COMPACT_ATOMS: atom_id res chain seq x y z
N GLY A 1 -0.64 -4.70 8.80
CA GLY A 1 0.08 -3.43 9.04
C GLY A 1 1.43 -3.72 9.65
N ALA A 2 2.39 -2.80 9.51
CA ALA A 2 3.78 -2.89 10.02
C ALA A 2 4.68 -4.00 9.42
N SER A 3 4.14 -4.86 8.55
CA SER A 3 4.88 -5.82 7.75
C SER A 3 4.10 -6.17 6.48
N PRO A 4 4.76 -6.48 5.35
CA PRO A 4 4.10 -7.01 4.16
C PRO A 4 3.32 -8.29 4.47
N MET A 5 2.05 -8.34 4.07
CA MET A 5 1.24 -9.55 4.17
C MET A 5 1.63 -10.52 3.05
N PRO A 6 2.08 -11.76 3.34
CA PRO A 6 2.40 -12.72 2.29
C PRO A 6 1.17 -13.03 1.41
N LEU A 7 1.31 -12.89 0.09
CA LEU A 7 0.20 -13.11 -0.85
C LEU A 7 -0.49 -14.48 -0.71
N PRO A 8 0.21 -15.61 -0.51
CA PRO A 8 -0.47 -16.89 -0.30
C PRO A 8 -1.37 -16.89 0.94
N LEU A 9 -0.92 -16.24 2.02
CA LEU A 9 -1.68 -16.13 3.27
C LEU A 9 -2.89 -15.21 3.10
N LEU A 10 -2.73 -14.07 2.43
CA LEU A 10 -3.83 -13.16 2.13
C LEU A 10 -4.93 -13.85 1.31
N ARG A 11 -4.54 -14.60 0.26
CA ARG A 11 -5.49 -15.36 -0.57
C ARG A 11 -6.22 -16.42 0.23
N ALA A 12 -5.52 -17.14 1.12
CA ALA A 12 -6.14 -18.12 2.00
C ALA A 12 -7.14 -17.44 2.96
N ALA A 13 -6.79 -16.29 3.52
CA ALA A 13 -7.64 -15.51 4.42
C ALA A 13 -8.92 -15.01 3.72
N LEU A 14 -8.80 -14.40 2.54
CA LEU A 14 -9.94 -13.93 1.75
C LEU A 14 -10.92 -15.07 1.40
N LYS A 15 -10.40 -16.28 1.17
CA LYS A 15 -11.24 -17.47 0.93
C LYS A 15 -11.90 -17.98 2.22
N ALA A 16 -11.19 -17.96 3.34
CA ALA A 16 -11.69 -18.44 4.63
C ALA A 16 -12.76 -17.50 5.23
N TRP A 17 -12.63 -16.19 4.98
CA TRP A 17 -13.50 -15.16 5.49
C TRP A 17 -14.09 -14.31 4.36
N PRO A 18 -15.07 -14.85 3.60
CA PRO A 18 -15.62 -14.18 2.42
C PRO A 18 -16.29 -12.84 2.75
N ASP A 19 -16.93 -12.75 3.92
CA ASP A 19 -17.71 -11.59 4.36
C ASP A 19 -16.93 -10.64 5.28
N THR A 20 -15.61 -10.84 5.42
CA THR A 20 -14.75 -9.97 6.25
C THR A 20 -13.93 -9.04 5.39
N ASP A 21 -13.94 -7.76 5.71
CA ASP A 21 -13.16 -6.78 4.99
C ASP A 21 -11.70 -6.72 5.47
N PHE A 22 -10.79 -6.79 4.51
CA PHE A 22 -9.36 -6.69 4.73
C PHE A 22 -8.88 -5.31 4.31
N MET A 23 -8.03 -4.70 5.12
CA MET A 23 -7.37 -3.44 4.81
C MET A 23 -5.89 -3.56 5.18
N GLN A 24 -5.03 -3.06 4.30
CA GLN A 24 -3.61 -2.91 4.60
C GLN A 24 -3.32 -1.42 4.76
N ALA A 25 -2.55 -1.07 5.77
CA ALA A 25 -2.12 0.29 6.03
C ALA A 25 -0.59 0.33 6.06
N TYR A 26 -0.04 1.35 5.41
CA TYR A 26 1.36 1.72 5.50
C TYR A 26 1.46 3.11 6.13
N GLY A 27 2.43 3.27 7.01
CA GLY A 27 2.71 4.52 7.68
C GLY A 27 3.74 4.33 8.78
N LEU A 28 4.09 5.46 9.38
CA LEU A 28 5.14 5.59 10.39
C LEU A 28 4.54 6.34 11.57
N THR A 29 5.10 6.15 12.76
CA THR A 29 4.71 6.90 13.96
C THR A 29 4.85 8.42 13.76
N GLU A 30 5.85 8.82 12.99
CA GLU A 30 6.26 10.18 12.67
C GLU A 30 5.25 10.91 11.76
N VAL A 31 4.40 10.17 11.04
CA VAL A 31 3.34 10.71 10.17
C VAL A 31 1.94 10.43 10.72
N CYS A 32 1.81 10.29 12.04
CA CYS A 32 0.54 9.99 12.72
C CYS A 32 -0.07 8.63 12.32
N GLY A 33 0.77 7.65 11.95
CA GLY A 33 0.42 6.23 11.89
C GLY A 33 0.09 5.68 10.50
N VAL A 34 -0.70 6.37 9.68
CA VAL A 34 -1.12 5.89 8.34
C VAL A 34 -0.98 6.99 7.30
N ILE A 35 -0.20 6.71 6.25
CA ILE A 35 -0.04 7.62 5.10
C ILE A 35 -0.70 7.06 3.83
N SER A 36 -0.78 5.74 3.70
CA SER A 36 -1.49 5.08 2.60
C SER A 36 -2.17 3.81 3.05
N HIS A 37 -3.18 3.40 2.28
CA HIS A 37 -3.98 2.24 2.56
C HIS A 37 -4.48 1.54 1.31
N LEU A 38 -4.52 0.21 1.38
CA LEU A 38 -5.24 -0.64 0.44
C LEU A 38 -6.60 -0.97 1.04
N LEU A 39 -7.66 -0.42 0.45
CA LEU A 39 -9.04 -0.60 0.93
C LEU A 39 -9.62 -1.99 0.60
N PRO A 40 -10.71 -2.41 1.26
CA PRO A 40 -11.34 -3.72 1.04
C PRO A 40 -11.71 -4.01 -0.41
N GLU A 41 -12.13 -3.00 -1.17
CA GLU A 41 -12.52 -3.16 -2.58
C GLU A 41 -11.34 -3.60 -3.43
N ALA A 42 -10.14 -3.08 -3.15
CA ALA A 42 -8.93 -3.44 -3.88
C ALA A 42 -8.46 -4.88 -3.60
N HIS A 43 -8.90 -5.49 -2.49
CA HIS A 43 -8.58 -6.89 -2.18
C HIS A 43 -9.39 -7.88 -3.02
N ARG A 44 -10.48 -7.40 -3.65
CA ARG A 44 -11.43 -8.21 -4.41
C ARG A 44 -11.64 -7.71 -5.85
N ASP A 45 -10.81 -6.77 -6.31
CA ASP A 45 -10.88 -6.17 -7.65
C ASP A 45 -10.36 -7.18 -8.70
N PRO A 46 -11.23 -7.79 -9.53
CA PRO A 46 -10.83 -8.85 -10.45
C PRO A 46 -9.88 -8.32 -11.53
N GLY A 47 -8.77 -9.04 -11.78
CA GLY A 47 -7.80 -8.65 -12.81
C GLY A 47 -6.85 -7.52 -12.39
N LYS A 48 -6.82 -7.18 -11.10
CA LYS A 48 -5.85 -6.23 -10.52
C LYS A 48 -5.10 -6.80 -9.32
N GLU A 49 -4.82 -8.10 -9.37
CA GLU A 49 -4.18 -8.85 -8.29
C GLU A 49 -2.78 -8.32 -7.94
N GLU A 50 -2.11 -7.60 -8.84
CA GLU A 50 -0.83 -6.92 -8.59
C GLU A 50 -0.93 -5.87 -7.47
N ARG A 51 -2.13 -5.32 -7.23
CA ARG A 51 -2.36 -4.33 -6.16
C ARG A 51 -2.24 -4.93 -4.77
N LEU A 52 -2.42 -6.24 -4.63
CA LEU A 52 -2.36 -6.94 -3.33
C LEU A 52 -0.96 -6.89 -2.68
N SER A 53 0.08 -6.57 -3.47
CA SER A 53 1.43 -6.33 -2.97
C SER A 53 1.78 -4.84 -2.78
N SER A 54 0.87 -3.92 -3.09
CA SER A 54 1.10 -2.49 -2.97
C SER A 54 0.86 -1.96 -1.54
N ALA A 55 1.34 -0.74 -1.27
CA ALA A 55 0.95 0.03 -0.08
C ALA A 55 -0.44 0.71 -0.22
N GLY A 56 -1.10 0.54 -1.37
CA GLY A 56 -2.39 1.15 -1.68
C GLY A 56 -2.28 2.61 -2.11
N THR A 57 -3.29 3.41 -1.76
CA THR A 57 -3.40 4.82 -2.14
C THR A 57 -3.25 5.73 -0.92
N LEU A 58 -2.86 6.99 -1.13
CA LEU A 58 -2.73 7.96 -0.06
C LEU A 58 -4.06 8.18 0.69
N VAL A 59 -3.95 8.41 2.00
CA VAL A 59 -5.06 8.93 2.79
C VAL A 59 -5.46 10.33 2.28
N PRO A 60 -6.71 10.77 2.48
CA PRO A 60 -7.11 12.13 2.14
C PRO A 60 -6.20 13.17 2.78
N HIS A 61 -5.85 14.21 2.03
CA HIS A 61 -5.00 15.32 2.46
C HIS A 61 -3.52 14.97 2.73
N ALA A 62 -3.08 13.75 2.42
CA ALA A 62 -1.67 13.42 2.37
C ALA A 62 -1.07 13.74 0.99
N GLU A 63 0.18 14.17 1.00
CA GLU A 63 1.02 14.33 -0.18
C GLU A 63 2.21 13.39 -0.03
N VAL A 64 2.74 12.92 -1.16
CA VAL A 64 3.93 12.07 -1.18
C VAL A 64 4.74 12.35 -2.43
N ARG A 65 6.05 12.20 -2.32
CA ARG A 65 6.99 12.22 -3.45
C ARG A 65 7.85 10.98 -3.39
N VAL A 66 8.28 10.52 -4.56
CA VAL A 66 9.36 9.53 -4.70
C VAL A 66 10.54 10.29 -5.27
N VAL A 67 11.62 10.39 -4.50
CA VAL A 67 12.77 11.23 -4.87
C VAL A 67 14.05 10.42 -4.94
N ASP A 68 14.98 10.88 -5.77
CA ASP A 68 16.35 10.41 -5.74
C ASP A 68 17.05 10.97 -4.47
N PRO A 69 17.64 10.13 -3.60
CA PRO A 69 18.17 10.57 -2.31
C PRO A 69 19.44 11.44 -2.42
N ASP A 70 20.16 11.39 -3.54
CA ASP A 70 21.38 12.18 -3.74
C ASP A 70 21.07 13.56 -4.34
N THR A 71 20.11 13.64 -5.25
CA THR A 71 19.78 14.85 -6.02
C THR A 71 18.51 15.56 -5.56
N LEU A 72 17.68 14.89 -4.75
CA LEU A 72 16.39 15.35 -4.23
C LEU A 72 15.34 15.69 -5.29
N LYS A 73 15.54 15.22 -6.53
CA LYS A 73 14.61 15.38 -7.65
C LYS A 73 13.59 14.26 -7.68
N ASP A 74 12.41 14.57 -8.22
CA ASP A 74 11.35 13.58 -8.39
C ASP A 74 11.77 12.48 -9.38
N MET A 75 11.53 11.23 -8.99
CA MET A 75 11.72 10.07 -9.85
C MET A 75 10.59 9.97 -10.89
N PRO A 76 10.87 9.48 -12.11
CA PRO A 76 9.83 9.12 -13.07
C PRO A 76 8.88 8.05 -12.53
N GLU A 77 7.66 7.99 -13.05
CA GLU A 77 6.72 6.93 -12.71
C GLU A 77 7.30 5.53 -12.99
N GLY A 78 7.19 4.63 -12.01
CA GLY A 78 7.69 3.26 -12.09
C GLY A 78 9.14 3.07 -11.64
N GLU A 79 9.88 4.15 -11.39
CA GLU A 79 11.26 4.07 -10.90
C GLU A 79 11.32 4.09 -9.36
N GLN A 80 12.32 3.42 -8.80
CA GLN A 80 12.52 3.32 -7.34
C GLN A 80 13.23 4.57 -6.79
N GLY A 81 12.77 5.08 -5.65
CA GLY A 81 13.40 6.16 -4.91
C GLY A 81 13.02 6.16 -3.43
N GLU A 82 13.41 7.22 -2.73
CA GLU A 82 13.05 7.46 -1.33
C GLU A 82 11.65 8.08 -1.24
N LEU A 83 10.84 7.60 -0.29
CA LEU A 83 9.49 8.10 -0.05
C LEU A 83 9.54 9.29 0.89
N TRP A 84 9.08 10.45 0.42
CA TRP A 84 9.08 11.73 1.14
C TRP A 84 7.67 12.26 1.34
#